data_AF-A0A515A501-F1
#
_entry.id   AF-A0A515A501-F1
#
_cell.length_a   1.000
_cell.length_b   1.000
_cell.length_c   1.000
_cell.angle_alpha   90.00
_cell.angle_beta   90.00
_cell.angle_gamma   90.00
#
_symmetry.space_group_name_H-M   'P 1'
#
loop_
_entity.id
_entity.type
_entity.pdbx_description
1 polymer ?
#
loop_
_entity_poly.entity_id
_entity_poly.type
_entity_poly.pdbx_seq_one_letter_code
_entity_poly.pdbx_strand_id
1 'polypeptide(L)'
;MENNRRNFLKTLSVLPLSTSLTDIKSGLAESVTPASDNPAVAPLKKIGTVRLKKPGEIKNSPFGIGCETLDRDLWKPKEVYPWVDSLPIKWGRLQTGWGRVEREKGKYDWAWLDESVDGLISRGVTPFFNVSYGNTNYMAGEVGYHPLDSPEANEAWKRYVTALTKRYKNKIRHYEIWNEPNLAGFWSPDKPNPQKYVQLVRETAPIIRKNCPGAVIVGGVVSQMPTYYIQEMLKVGLADLIDIFSFHPYTTIPESYSERTVALRKLLDQHNPKLKIWQGENGFPSDPNSTGYGGEGPWTETIQAKIMLRRLLTDCSLDIAMTLWFLIVDLHDYPKGSGKVNYKGILRQKPEVTPKIAYKALQHLGSLVHGDVRTRSSIVHAVAGNEPATEKEYRLFGNGLKKSLDGICTAVLNTDNGTVFAYWSGAKAADQPAARTIHAFFWDWEGRGFTEPVLVDPISGDILELTEHEKIYDKDKWRVDAEAQVFRQLPLQDYPMLIMEKSNVV
;
A
#
# COMPACT_ATOMS: atom_id res chain seq x y z
N MET A 1 -5.89 56.20 6.54
CA MET A 1 -4.66 55.53 6.06
C MET A 1 -5.10 54.25 5.39
N GLU A 2 -5.20 54.31 4.07
CA GLU A 2 -5.86 53.33 3.21
C GLU A 2 -5.02 53.16 1.94
N ASN A 3 -5.07 51.95 1.36
CA ASN A 3 -4.62 51.54 0.02
C ASN A 3 -3.12 51.56 -0.36
N ASN A 4 -2.65 50.40 -0.86
CA ASN A 4 -2.20 50.30 -2.26
C ASN A 4 -2.03 48.84 -2.75
N ARG A 5 -2.85 48.47 -3.73
CA ARG A 5 -2.64 47.38 -4.71
C ARG A 5 -1.81 47.92 -5.89
N ARG A 6 -0.95 47.08 -6.49
CA ARG A 6 -0.57 47.20 -7.92
C ARG A 6 -0.24 45.84 -8.55
N ASN A 7 -0.90 45.58 -9.68
CA ASN A 7 -0.69 44.54 -10.70
C ASN A 7 0.36 45.01 -11.75
N PHE A 8 1.01 44.07 -12.45
CA PHE A 8 1.47 44.07 -13.88
C PHE A 8 2.60 43.00 -14.04
N LEU A 9 2.79 42.17 -15.09
CA LEU A 9 2.25 42.01 -16.46
C LEU A 9 2.53 40.58 -16.99
N LYS A 10 1.65 40.10 -17.89
CA LYS A 10 1.89 39.04 -18.89
C LYS A 10 2.18 39.71 -20.24
N THR A 11 3.01 39.10 -21.09
CA THR A 11 3.16 39.49 -22.51
C THR A 11 2.83 38.31 -23.41
N LEU A 12 1.86 38.54 -24.31
CA LEU A 12 1.44 37.71 -25.43
C LEU A 12 1.61 38.61 -26.67
N SER A 13 2.33 38.15 -27.69
CA SER A 13 2.43 38.81 -28.99
C SER A 13 1.54 38.09 -30.00
N VAL A 14 0.74 38.89 -30.70
CA VAL A 14 -0.19 38.55 -31.79
C VAL A 14 0.37 39.13 -33.08
N LEU A 15 0.09 38.49 -34.23
CA LEU A 15 -0.33 39.06 -35.54
C LEU A 15 -0.17 37.99 -36.67
N PRO A 16 -0.79 38.12 -37.87
CA PRO A 16 -2.20 37.90 -38.18
C PRO A 16 -2.44 36.92 -39.37
N LEU A 17 -3.72 36.60 -39.65
CA LEU A 17 -4.21 35.76 -40.77
C LEU A 17 -4.21 36.49 -42.13
N SER A 18 -4.04 35.73 -43.23
CA SER A 18 -5.04 35.62 -44.33
C SER A 18 -4.66 34.59 -45.44
N THR A 19 -5.56 33.63 -45.67
CA THR A 19 -6.04 33.00 -46.94
C THR A 19 -5.11 32.74 -48.15
N SER A 20 -5.04 31.47 -48.60
CA SER A 20 -5.42 31.05 -49.97
C SER A 20 -5.38 29.53 -50.15
N LEU A 21 -6.42 28.96 -50.77
CA LEU A 21 -6.47 27.61 -51.34
C LEU A 21 -5.69 27.58 -52.67
N THR A 22 -4.91 26.52 -52.93
CA THR A 22 -4.80 25.82 -54.24
C THR A 22 -3.91 24.58 -54.15
N ASP A 23 -4.29 23.58 -54.95
CA ASP A 23 -3.72 22.25 -55.11
C ASP A 23 -2.23 22.20 -55.51
N ILE A 24 -1.47 21.27 -54.91
CA ILE A 24 -0.43 20.50 -55.61
C ILE A 24 -0.49 19.05 -55.15
N LYS A 25 -0.84 18.16 -56.08
CA LYS A 25 -0.72 16.70 -55.96
C LYS A 25 0.73 16.23 -56.17
N SER A 26 1.00 15.07 -55.58
CA SER A 26 1.92 14.00 -56.00
C SER A 26 3.39 14.06 -55.54
N GLY A 27 3.80 12.99 -54.87
CA GLY A 27 5.20 12.71 -54.50
C GLY A 27 5.35 11.64 -53.42
N LEU A 28 5.06 10.39 -53.77
CA LEU A 28 5.58 9.12 -53.19
C LEU A 28 5.81 9.05 -51.66
N ALA A 29 4.86 8.46 -50.94
CA ALA A 29 5.09 7.90 -49.61
C ALA A 29 5.38 6.39 -49.77
N GLU A 30 6.66 6.02 -49.71
CA GLU A 30 7.04 4.65 -49.37
C GLU A 30 6.65 4.40 -47.92
N SER A 31 5.78 3.40 -47.73
CA SER A 31 5.38 2.91 -46.43
C SER A 31 6.58 2.27 -45.73
N VAL A 32 7.19 2.99 -44.78
CA VAL A 32 8.06 2.36 -43.79
C VAL A 32 7.17 1.67 -42.77
N THR A 33 6.91 0.38 -42.99
CA THR A 33 6.43 -0.52 -41.94
C THR A 33 7.53 -0.63 -40.88
N PRO A 34 7.25 -0.38 -39.59
CA PRO A 34 8.18 -0.77 -38.55
C PRO A 34 8.12 -2.29 -38.46
N ALA A 35 9.18 -2.96 -38.90
CA ALA A 35 9.42 -4.37 -38.62
C ALA A 35 9.55 -4.51 -37.09
N SER A 36 8.51 -5.03 -36.43
CA SER A 36 8.59 -5.48 -35.05
C SER A 36 9.19 -6.89 -35.04
N ASP A 37 10.49 -6.99 -35.23
CA ASP A 37 11.23 -8.25 -35.09
C ASP A 37 11.48 -8.56 -33.59
N ASN A 38 10.40 -8.63 -32.81
CA ASN A 38 10.42 -9.37 -31.55
C ASN A 38 9.59 -10.63 -31.78
N PRO A 39 10.19 -11.83 -31.78
CA PRO A 39 9.41 -13.06 -31.90
C PRO A 39 8.35 -13.06 -30.79
N ALA A 40 7.08 -13.11 -31.18
CA ALA A 40 5.97 -13.19 -30.25
C ALA A 40 6.18 -14.42 -29.37
N VAL A 41 6.36 -14.20 -28.06
CA VAL A 41 6.51 -15.28 -27.08
C VAL A 41 5.21 -16.06 -27.09
N ALA A 42 5.30 -17.37 -27.30
CA ALA A 42 4.12 -18.23 -27.29
C ALA A 42 3.38 -18.03 -25.95
N PRO A 43 2.06 -17.80 -25.97
CA PRO A 43 1.31 -17.59 -24.74
C PRO A 43 1.42 -18.84 -23.87
N LEU A 44 1.77 -18.64 -22.58
CA LEU A 44 1.82 -19.74 -21.62
C LEU A 44 0.44 -20.37 -21.47
N LYS A 45 0.40 -21.70 -21.33
CA LYS A 45 -0.85 -22.44 -21.19
C LYS A 45 -1.47 -22.20 -19.82
N LYS A 46 -2.72 -21.74 -19.78
CA LYS A 46 -3.52 -21.70 -18.55
C LYS A 46 -3.84 -23.11 -18.07
N ILE A 47 -3.53 -23.40 -16.81
CA ILE A 47 -3.76 -24.69 -16.15
C ILE A 47 -4.69 -24.60 -14.94
N GLY A 48 -4.99 -23.38 -14.46
CA GLY A 48 -5.89 -23.18 -13.33
C GLY A 48 -6.23 -21.71 -13.11
N THR A 49 -6.98 -21.46 -12.04
CA THR A 49 -7.30 -20.13 -11.54
C THR A 49 -7.18 -20.12 -10.02
N VAL A 50 -6.70 -19.01 -9.47
CA VAL A 50 -6.51 -18.83 -8.03
C VAL A 50 -7.80 -19.12 -7.27
N ARG A 51 -7.72 -20.05 -6.31
CA ARG A 51 -8.80 -20.28 -5.34
C ARG A 51 -8.88 -19.09 -4.38
N LEU A 52 -10.01 -18.39 -4.39
CA LEU A 52 -10.25 -17.28 -3.46
C LEU A 52 -10.47 -17.79 -2.03
N LYS A 53 -9.74 -17.20 -1.08
CA LYS A 53 -9.92 -17.43 0.36
C LYS A 53 -10.78 -16.34 0.97
N LYS A 54 -11.52 -16.69 2.02
CA LYS A 54 -12.20 -15.75 2.90
C LYS A 54 -11.26 -15.26 4.01
N PRO A 55 -11.49 -14.07 4.59
CA PRO A 55 -10.68 -13.60 5.72
C PRO A 55 -10.66 -14.58 6.92
N GLY A 56 -11.74 -15.33 7.15
CA GLY A 56 -11.80 -16.38 8.18
C GLY A 56 -10.97 -17.66 7.88
N GLU A 57 -10.57 -17.89 6.62
CA GLU A 57 -9.74 -19.05 6.24
C GLU A 57 -8.24 -18.79 6.39
N ILE A 58 -7.83 -17.53 6.49
CA ILE A 58 -6.44 -17.13 6.71
C ILE A 58 -6.20 -16.83 8.19
N LYS A 59 -5.11 -17.33 8.75
CA LYS A 59 -4.77 -17.10 10.17
C LYS A 59 -4.26 -15.67 10.38
N ASN A 60 -3.23 -15.30 9.61
CA ASN A 60 -2.57 -13.99 9.63
C ASN A 60 -2.45 -13.45 8.20
N SER A 61 -2.21 -12.14 8.06
CA SER A 61 -1.84 -11.51 6.79
C SER A 61 -1.23 -10.13 7.09
N PRO A 62 -0.25 -9.66 6.29
CA PRO A 62 0.23 -8.28 6.37
C PRO A 62 -0.78 -7.29 5.76
N PHE A 63 -1.78 -7.76 5.00
CA PHE A 63 -2.65 -6.87 4.24
C PHE A 63 -3.81 -6.34 5.08
N GLY A 64 -3.96 -5.02 5.03
CA GLY A 64 -5.05 -4.26 5.62
C GLY A 64 -5.80 -3.39 4.63
N ILE A 65 -7.02 -3.01 4.99
CA ILE A 65 -7.87 -2.13 4.21
C ILE A 65 -8.38 -0.96 5.07
N GLY A 66 -8.35 0.23 4.50
CA GLY A 66 -8.93 1.43 5.09
C GLY A 66 -10.44 1.34 5.17
N CYS A 67 -10.98 1.41 6.40
CA CYS A 67 -12.39 1.51 6.71
C CYS A 67 -12.70 2.84 7.41
N GLU A 68 -11.93 3.88 7.11
CA GLU A 68 -12.04 5.19 7.72
C GLU A 68 -13.18 6.02 7.12
N THR A 69 -13.37 7.23 7.66
CA THR A 69 -14.38 8.20 7.23
C THR A 69 -15.83 7.83 7.51
N LEU A 70 -16.06 6.66 8.11
CA LEU A 70 -17.34 6.27 8.69
C LEU A 70 -17.82 7.31 9.69
N ASP A 71 -16.94 7.86 10.53
CA ASP A 71 -17.22 8.95 11.48
C ASP A 71 -17.88 10.20 10.87
N ARG A 72 -17.80 10.38 9.54
CA ARG A 72 -18.39 11.51 8.80
C ARG A 72 -19.63 11.13 7.98
N ASP A 73 -20.09 9.87 8.10
CA ASP A 73 -21.23 9.29 7.36
C ASP A 73 -21.04 9.26 5.84
N LEU A 74 -19.79 9.07 5.35
CA LEU A 74 -19.52 9.04 3.91
C LEU A 74 -19.98 7.76 3.22
N TRP A 75 -20.12 6.65 3.96
CA TRP A 75 -20.63 5.37 3.47
C TRP A 75 -21.21 4.55 4.62
N LYS A 76 -21.92 3.46 4.31
CA LYS A 76 -22.63 2.63 5.29
C LYS A 76 -22.04 1.21 5.39
N PRO A 77 -21.67 0.73 6.60
CA PRO A 77 -21.12 -0.61 6.78
C PRO A 77 -21.99 -1.72 6.18
N LYS A 78 -23.32 -1.65 6.33
CA LYS A 78 -24.25 -2.67 5.81
C LYS A 78 -24.17 -2.86 4.30
N GLU A 79 -23.83 -1.82 3.55
CA GLU A 79 -23.73 -1.87 2.07
C GLU A 79 -22.36 -2.37 1.61
N VAL A 80 -21.31 -2.08 2.40
CA VAL A 80 -19.91 -2.31 2.01
C VAL A 80 -19.32 -3.59 2.61
N TYR A 81 -19.63 -3.92 3.86
CA TYR A 81 -19.06 -5.09 4.55
C TYR A 81 -19.44 -6.45 3.95
N PRO A 82 -20.58 -6.66 3.27
CA PRO A 82 -20.79 -7.90 2.51
C PRO A 82 -19.68 -8.19 1.49
N TRP A 83 -19.00 -7.16 0.95
CA TRP A 83 -17.85 -7.35 0.07
C TRP A 83 -16.60 -7.83 0.82
N VAL A 84 -16.46 -7.53 2.11
CA VAL A 84 -15.34 -8.01 2.93
C VAL A 84 -15.38 -9.53 3.11
N ASP A 85 -16.55 -10.17 2.99
CA ASP A 85 -16.70 -11.63 3.15
C ASP A 85 -15.82 -12.45 2.19
N SER A 86 -15.40 -11.84 1.08
CA SER A 86 -14.55 -12.45 0.08
C SER A 86 -13.21 -11.73 -0.12
N LEU A 87 -12.81 -10.87 0.83
CA LEU A 87 -11.56 -10.13 0.76
C LEU A 87 -10.53 -10.73 1.74
N PRO A 88 -9.50 -11.46 1.26
CA PRO A 88 -8.53 -12.17 2.09
C PRO A 88 -7.48 -11.22 2.69
N ILE A 89 -7.95 -10.32 3.54
CA ILE A 89 -7.15 -9.38 4.35
C ILE A 89 -7.34 -9.70 5.83
N LYS A 90 -6.45 -9.21 6.69
CA LYS A 90 -6.57 -9.44 8.13
C LYS A 90 -6.80 -8.17 8.94
N TRP A 91 -6.52 -6.99 8.40
CA TRP A 91 -6.60 -5.73 9.16
C TRP A 91 -7.63 -4.76 8.60
N GLY A 92 -8.41 -4.13 9.48
CA GLY A 92 -9.33 -3.05 9.12
C GLY A 92 -9.08 -1.81 9.96
N ARG A 93 -8.75 -0.67 9.33
CA ARG A 93 -8.49 0.60 10.04
C ARG A 93 -9.78 1.38 10.22
N LEU A 94 -10.14 1.71 11.47
CA LEU A 94 -11.33 2.50 11.80
C LEU A 94 -10.94 3.79 12.52
N GLN A 95 -11.46 4.93 12.06
CA GLN A 95 -11.41 6.18 12.82
C GLN A 95 -12.50 6.18 13.88
N THR A 96 -12.16 6.50 15.13
CA THR A 96 -13.07 6.35 16.27
C THR A 96 -14.11 7.46 16.40
N GLY A 97 -13.87 8.60 15.74
CA GLY A 97 -14.87 9.67 15.58
C GLY A 97 -15.35 10.28 16.90
N TRP A 98 -14.46 10.92 17.67
CA TRP A 98 -14.81 11.49 18.99
C TRP A 98 -16.04 12.41 18.93
N GLY A 99 -16.06 13.41 18.03
CA GLY A 99 -17.22 14.30 17.85
C GLY A 99 -18.51 13.58 17.45
N ARG A 100 -18.41 12.46 16.72
CA ARG A 100 -19.59 11.66 16.34
C ARG A 100 -20.16 10.87 17.53
N VAL A 101 -19.28 10.29 18.35
CA VAL A 101 -19.68 9.48 19.51
C VAL A 101 -20.18 10.37 20.65
N GLU A 102 -19.52 11.49 20.94
CA GLU A 102 -19.86 12.38 22.04
C GLU A 102 -20.47 13.69 21.53
N ARG A 103 -21.72 13.59 21.06
CA ARG A 103 -22.50 14.75 20.56
C ARG A 103 -22.97 15.67 21.69
N GLU A 104 -23.12 15.13 22.89
CA GLU A 104 -23.42 15.88 24.11
C GLU A 104 -22.33 15.60 25.13
N LYS A 105 -21.84 16.64 25.84
CA LYS A 105 -20.76 16.51 26.83
C LYS A 105 -21.04 15.39 27.82
N GLY A 106 -20.11 14.43 27.92
CA GLY A 106 -20.16 13.27 28.81
C GLY A 106 -21.13 12.16 28.41
N LYS A 107 -21.86 12.29 27.30
CA LYS A 107 -22.80 11.27 26.81
C LYS A 107 -22.31 10.67 25.50
N TYR A 108 -22.07 9.37 25.51
CA TYR A 108 -21.49 8.64 24.39
C TYR A 108 -22.53 7.74 23.71
N ASP A 109 -22.70 7.92 22.40
CA ASP A 109 -23.44 7.00 21.52
C ASP A 109 -22.44 6.19 20.67
N TRP A 110 -22.36 4.89 20.97
CA TRP A 110 -21.40 3.97 20.36
C TRP A 110 -21.97 3.15 19.21
N ALA A 111 -23.29 3.22 18.95
CA ALA A 111 -23.99 2.22 18.14
C ALA A 111 -23.37 2.01 16.75
N TRP A 112 -22.98 3.10 16.08
CA TRP A 112 -22.35 3.03 14.75
C TRP A 112 -20.94 2.42 14.79
N LEU A 113 -20.17 2.69 15.84
CA LEU A 113 -18.82 2.17 15.97
C LEU A 113 -18.86 0.69 16.40
N ASP A 114 -19.84 0.31 17.22
CA ASP A 114 -20.11 -1.09 17.56
C ASP A 114 -20.47 -1.90 16.31
N GLU A 115 -21.40 -1.41 15.48
CA GLU A 115 -21.76 -2.02 14.20
C GLU A 115 -20.52 -2.21 13.31
N SER A 116 -19.64 -1.21 13.28
CA SER A 116 -18.43 -1.24 12.44
C SER A 116 -17.41 -2.27 12.96
N VAL A 117 -17.15 -2.27 14.27
CA VAL A 117 -16.22 -3.21 14.91
C VAL A 117 -16.72 -4.65 14.81
N ASP A 118 -17.98 -4.90 15.16
CA ASP A 118 -18.56 -6.25 15.16
C ASP A 118 -18.77 -6.76 13.73
N GLY A 119 -19.06 -5.86 12.80
CA GLY A 119 -19.12 -6.15 11.37
C GLY A 119 -17.80 -6.67 10.80
N LEU A 120 -16.66 -6.12 11.22
CA LEU A 120 -15.33 -6.62 10.81
C LEU A 120 -14.95 -7.92 11.53
N ILE A 121 -15.16 -8.00 12.85
CA ILE A 121 -14.80 -9.19 13.65
C ILE A 121 -15.57 -10.43 13.18
N SER A 122 -16.87 -10.30 12.93
CA SER A 122 -17.71 -11.41 12.45
C SER A 122 -17.26 -11.99 11.10
N ARG A 123 -16.41 -11.27 10.36
CA ARG A 123 -15.86 -11.68 9.06
C ARG A 123 -14.44 -12.22 9.16
N GLY A 124 -13.86 -12.28 10.36
CA GLY A 124 -12.49 -12.72 10.59
C GLY A 124 -11.44 -11.63 10.28
N VAL A 125 -11.86 -10.37 10.23
CA VAL A 125 -10.97 -9.20 10.13
C VAL A 125 -10.69 -8.66 11.53
N THR A 126 -9.44 -8.26 11.77
CA THR A 126 -8.98 -7.64 13.02
C THR A 126 -9.05 -6.13 12.89
N PRO A 127 -10.06 -5.47 13.49
CA PRO A 127 -10.11 -4.02 13.50
C PRO A 127 -9.01 -3.43 14.40
N PHE A 128 -8.49 -2.28 13.98
CA PHE A 128 -7.71 -1.41 14.84
C PHE A 128 -8.20 0.03 14.75
N PHE A 129 -7.95 0.79 15.82
CA PHE A 129 -8.47 2.14 15.93
C PHE A 129 -7.40 3.16 15.60
N ASN A 130 -7.74 4.09 14.71
CA ASN A 130 -7.19 5.43 14.69
C ASN A 130 -8.02 6.30 15.66
N VAL A 131 -7.43 6.64 16.80
CA VAL A 131 -8.05 7.43 17.86
C VAL A 131 -7.93 8.91 17.49
N SER A 132 -8.98 9.43 16.85
CA SER A 132 -9.09 10.79 16.31
C SER A 132 -10.57 11.16 16.03
N TYR A 133 -10.90 12.39 15.64
CA TYR A 133 -10.16 13.65 15.83
C TYR A 133 -10.76 14.40 17.03
N GLY A 134 -10.86 15.73 16.97
CA GLY A 134 -11.44 16.60 17.98
C GLY A 134 -12.97 16.50 18.12
N ASN A 135 -13.52 17.37 18.98
CA ASN A 135 -14.95 17.43 19.28
C ASN A 135 -15.40 18.89 19.54
N THR A 136 -16.32 19.39 18.73
CA THR A 136 -16.81 20.78 18.77
C THR A 136 -17.46 21.19 20.09
N ASN A 137 -17.83 20.24 20.95
CA ASN A 137 -18.29 20.53 22.30
C ASN A 137 -17.20 21.15 23.20
N TYR A 138 -15.92 20.96 22.88
CA TYR A 138 -14.79 21.38 23.71
C TYR A 138 -13.78 22.28 22.99
N MET A 139 -13.90 22.42 21.67
CA MET A 139 -12.89 23.07 20.81
C MET A 139 -13.55 23.62 19.54
N ALA A 140 -12.80 24.43 18.78
CA ALA A 140 -13.33 25.17 17.63
C ALA A 140 -13.60 24.31 16.37
N GLY A 141 -13.20 23.04 16.37
CA GLY A 141 -13.43 22.13 15.25
C GLY A 141 -13.20 20.67 15.63
N GLU A 142 -13.37 19.78 14.65
CA GLU A 142 -13.24 18.33 14.85
C GLU A 142 -11.99 17.81 14.14
N VAL A 143 -12.04 17.66 12.82
CA VAL A 143 -10.92 17.14 12.01
C VAL A 143 -9.71 18.05 12.18
N GLY A 144 -8.61 17.47 12.65
CA GLY A 144 -7.34 18.15 12.87
C GLY A 144 -7.22 18.97 14.16
N TYR A 145 -8.30 19.19 14.91
CA TYR A 145 -8.25 19.95 16.16
C TYR A 145 -7.83 19.07 17.34
N HIS A 146 -6.61 19.23 17.82
CA HIS A 146 -6.08 18.42 18.91
C HIS A 146 -6.53 18.96 20.29
N PRO A 147 -6.62 18.12 21.34
CA PRO A 147 -7.20 18.51 22.63
C PRO A 147 -6.24 19.24 23.59
N LEU A 148 -4.94 19.33 23.28
CA LEU A 148 -3.92 19.75 24.24
C LEU A 148 -3.92 21.24 24.63
N ASP A 149 -4.56 22.12 23.84
CA ASP A 149 -4.52 23.58 24.11
C ASP A 149 -5.53 24.08 25.13
N SER A 150 -6.49 23.25 25.51
CA SER A 150 -7.49 23.58 26.52
C SER A 150 -7.46 22.53 27.62
N PRO A 151 -7.29 22.91 28.90
CA PRO A 151 -7.41 21.96 30.00
C PRO A 151 -8.76 21.21 30.00
N GLU A 152 -9.85 21.90 29.67
CA GLU A 152 -11.17 21.26 29.55
C GLU A 152 -11.20 20.21 28.42
N ALA A 153 -10.68 20.57 27.24
CA ALA A 153 -10.66 19.68 26.09
C ALA A 153 -9.72 18.48 26.31
N ASN A 154 -8.57 18.69 26.95
CA ASN A 154 -7.64 17.63 27.29
C ASN A 154 -8.24 16.65 28.30
N GLU A 155 -8.89 17.15 29.36
CA GLU A 155 -9.56 16.26 30.31
C GLU A 155 -10.78 15.55 29.68
N ALA A 156 -11.49 16.20 28.76
CA ALA A 156 -12.55 15.55 27.98
C ALA A 156 -12.01 14.43 27.08
N TRP A 157 -10.88 14.68 26.40
CA TRP A 157 -10.18 13.67 25.61
C TRP A 157 -9.80 12.45 26.46
N LYS A 158 -9.22 12.66 27.65
CA LYS A 158 -8.86 11.57 28.57
C LYS A 158 -10.08 10.76 29.02
N ARG A 159 -11.22 11.42 29.27
CA ARG A 159 -12.50 10.73 29.57
C ARG A 159 -13.00 9.91 28.38
N TYR A 160 -12.95 10.48 27.18
CA TYR A 160 -13.32 9.78 25.95
C TYR A 160 -12.44 8.54 25.70
N VAL A 161 -11.11 8.68 25.76
CA VAL A 161 -10.17 7.57 25.61
C VAL A 161 -10.41 6.51 26.69
N THR A 162 -10.70 6.92 27.93
CA THR A 162 -11.07 5.99 29.01
C THR A 162 -12.34 5.21 28.68
N ALA A 163 -13.39 5.88 28.20
CA ALA A 163 -14.66 5.25 27.84
C ALA A 163 -14.49 4.29 26.64
N LEU A 164 -13.81 4.75 25.59
CA LEU A 164 -13.49 3.97 24.38
C LEU A 164 -12.74 2.68 24.75
N THR A 165 -11.64 2.81 25.49
CA THR A 165 -10.77 1.66 25.81
C THR A 165 -11.46 0.67 26.75
N LYS A 166 -12.22 1.15 27.75
CA LYS A 166 -13.03 0.26 28.60
C LYS A 166 -14.09 -0.51 27.82
N ARG A 167 -14.74 0.13 26.85
CA ARG A 167 -15.77 -0.49 26.00
C ARG A 167 -15.19 -1.58 25.11
N TYR A 168 -14.09 -1.27 24.42
CA TYR A 168 -13.56 -2.13 23.36
C TYR A 168 -12.38 -3.03 23.77
N LYS A 169 -11.99 -3.08 25.05
CA LYS A 169 -10.81 -3.83 25.53
C LYS A 169 -10.72 -5.30 25.12
N ASN A 170 -11.86 -5.96 24.86
CA ASN A 170 -11.93 -7.38 24.46
C ASN A 170 -12.04 -7.57 22.94
N LYS A 171 -12.17 -6.47 22.18
CA LYS A 171 -12.40 -6.47 20.72
C LYS A 171 -11.27 -5.79 19.96
N ILE A 172 -10.64 -4.79 20.56
CA ILE A 172 -9.60 -3.96 19.95
C ILE A 172 -8.35 -4.04 20.83
N ARG A 173 -7.23 -4.33 20.17
CA ARG A 173 -5.91 -4.39 20.82
C ARG A 173 -4.95 -3.33 20.31
N HIS A 174 -5.17 -2.77 19.12
CA HIS A 174 -4.25 -1.85 18.47
C HIS A 174 -4.87 -0.45 18.41
N TYR A 175 -4.16 0.53 18.94
CA TYR A 175 -4.60 1.91 19.05
C TYR A 175 -3.55 2.84 18.44
N GLU A 176 -3.85 3.37 17.27
CA GLU A 176 -3.12 4.42 16.58
C GLU A 176 -3.55 5.78 17.11
N ILE A 177 -2.61 6.52 17.69
CA ILE A 177 -2.90 7.80 18.33
C ILE A 177 -2.71 8.93 17.32
N TRP A 178 -3.82 9.60 17.01
CA TRP A 178 -3.91 10.69 16.04
C TRP A 178 -3.67 10.27 14.58
N ASN A 179 -3.77 11.22 13.64
CA ASN A 179 -3.52 10.99 12.22
C ASN A 179 -2.74 12.17 11.62
N GLU A 180 -1.60 11.89 10.99
CA GLU A 180 -0.79 12.86 10.24
C GLU A 180 -0.53 14.18 10.96
N PRO A 181 0.01 14.16 12.20
CA PRO A 181 0.23 15.37 13.01
C PRO A 181 1.25 16.35 12.37
N ASN A 182 1.93 15.93 11.32
CA ASN A 182 2.86 16.75 10.53
C ASN A 182 2.16 17.62 9.47
N LEU A 183 0.85 17.47 9.24
CA LEU A 183 0.09 18.27 8.28
C LEU A 183 -0.78 19.31 8.98
N ALA A 184 -0.77 20.55 8.50
CA ALA A 184 -1.55 21.65 9.09
C ALA A 184 -3.07 21.40 9.09
N GLY A 185 -3.60 20.67 8.10
CA GLY A 185 -5.01 20.27 8.07
C GLY A 185 -5.39 19.21 9.12
N PHE A 186 -4.41 18.56 9.73
CA PHE A 186 -4.59 17.53 10.75
C PHE A 186 -3.93 17.89 12.09
N TRP A 187 -3.44 19.12 12.23
CA TRP A 187 -2.89 19.65 13.47
C TRP A 187 -3.29 21.11 13.60
N SER A 188 -4.22 21.38 14.49
CA SER A 188 -4.83 22.68 14.76
C SER A 188 -5.22 22.78 16.24
N PRO A 189 -5.30 23.99 16.83
CA PRO A 189 -5.11 25.30 16.20
C PRO A 189 -3.64 25.67 15.94
N ASP A 190 -2.71 24.89 16.48
CA ASP A 190 -1.28 25.09 16.33
C ASP A 190 -0.75 24.70 14.95
N LYS A 191 0.46 25.16 14.63
CA LYS A 191 1.25 24.57 13.55
C LYS A 191 1.74 23.16 13.96
N PRO A 192 1.95 22.25 12.99
CA PRO A 192 2.53 20.93 13.26
C PRO A 192 3.75 20.98 14.19
N ASN A 193 3.67 20.28 15.32
CA ASN A 193 4.70 20.31 16.36
C ASN A 193 4.99 18.88 16.86
N PRO A 194 6.19 18.33 16.59
CA PRO A 194 6.51 16.95 16.95
C PRO A 194 6.53 16.74 18.46
N GLN A 195 7.04 17.69 19.25
CA GLN A 195 7.09 17.55 20.72
C GLN A 195 5.69 17.49 21.33
N LYS A 196 4.78 18.33 20.82
CA LYS A 196 3.38 18.37 21.27
C LYS A 196 2.61 17.12 20.84
N TYR A 197 2.88 16.57 19.66
CA TYR A 197 2.36 15.25 19.30
C TYR A 197 2.83 14.16 20.26
N VAL A 198 4.12 14.11 20.59
CA VAL A 198 4.62 13.14 21.57
C VAL A 198 4.00 13.37 22.95
N GLN A 199 3.68 14.61 23.34
CA GLN A 199 2.89 14.89 24.54
C GLN A 199 1.49 14.25 24.46
N LEU A 200 0.78 14.37 23.33
CA LEU A 200 -0.52 13.72 23.16
C LEU A 200 -0.42 12.19 23.35
N VAL A 201 0.61 11.58 22.75
CA VAL A 201 0.89 10.14 22.91
C VAL A 201 1.19 9.80 24.37
N ARG A 202 2.03 10.60 25.04
CA ARG A 202 2.43 10.40 26.45
C ARG A 202 1.24 10.47 27.42
N GLU A 203 0.26 11.33 27.14
CA GLU A 203 -0.95 11.46 27.95
C GLU A 203 -1.99 10.37 27.62
N THR A 204 -2.02 9.88 26.38
CA THR A 204 -3.05 8.96 25.88
C THR A 204 -2.68 7.49 26.08
N ALA A 205 -1.45 7.09 25.78
CA ALA A 205 -0.99 5.70 25.82
C ALA A 205 -1.13 5.03 27.21
N PRO A 206 -0.81 5.68 28.34
CA PRO A 206 -1.00 5.07 29.66
C PRO A 206 -2.46 4.77 29.99
N ILE A 207 -3.40 5.61 29.56
CA ILE A 207 -4.84 5.39 29.75
C ILE A 207 -5.29 4.14 28.99
N ILE A 208 -4.85 4.00 27.74
CA ILE A 208 -5.14 2.84 26.90
C ILE A 208 -4.61 1.57 27.57
N ARG A 209 -3.31 1.54 27.91
CA ARG A 209 -2.66 0.36 28.53
C ARG A 209 -3.28 -0.01 29.88
N LYS A 210 -3.74 0.97 30.67
CA LYS A 210 -4.43 0.73 31.94
C LYS A 210 -5.78 0.03 31.76
N ASN A 211 -6.55 0.40 30.73
CA ASN A 211 -7.91 -0.13 30.53
C ASN A 211 -7.95 -1.39 29.65
N CYS A 212 -6.94 -1.57 28.79
CA CYS A 212 -6.77 -2.74 27.93
C CYS A 212 -5.36 -3.33 28.13
N PRO A 213 -5.19 -4.27 29.09
CA PRO A 213 -3.94 -4.97 29.29
C PRO A 213 -3.51 -5.69 28.01
N GLY A 214 -2.30 -5.40 27.53
CA GLY A 214 -1.79 -5.93 26.25
C GLY A 214 -2.11 -5.07 25.03
N ALA A 215 -2.69 -3.88 25.20
CA ALA A 215 -2.83 -2.91 24.13
C ALA A 215 -1.49 -2.58 23.47
N VAL A 216 -1.51 -2.51 22.15
CA VAL A 216 -0.41 -2.15 21.27
C VAL A 216 -0.63 -0.71 20.82
N ILE A 217 0.34 0.15 21.12
CA ILE A 217 0.27 1.57 20.81
C ILE A 217 0.97 1.82 19.48
N VAL A 218 0.24 2.39 18.53
CA VAL A 218 0.76 2.81 17.24
C VAL A 218 0.91 4.34 17.25
N GLY A 219 2.10 4.84 16.88
CA GLY A 219 2.39 6.26 16.83
C GLY A 219 3.34 6.64 15.70
N GLY A 220 3.76 7.91 15.67
CA GLY A 220 4.45 8.49 14.52
C GLY A 220 3.43 8.98 13.48
N VAL A 221 2.65 8.05 12.92
CA VAL A 221 1.48 8.25 12.02
C VAL A 221 1.65 9.41 11.03
N VAL A 222 2.85 9.57 10.48
CA VAL A 222 3.20 10.76 9.69
C VAL A 222 2.76 10.60 8.24
N SER A 223 2.32 11.71 7.63
CA SER A 223 2.20 11.79 6.18
C SER A 223 3.59 11.80 5.55
N GLN A 224 3.83 10.95 4.56
CA GLN A 224 5.15 10.67 3.97
C GLN A 224 6.17 10.20 5.01
N MET A 225 7.43 10.64 4.91
CA MET A 225 8.50 10.37 5.88
C MET A 225 9.33 11.64 6.10
N PRO A 226 8.79 12.67 6.79
CA PRO A 226 9.48 13.94 7.03
C PRO A 226 10.62 13.76 8.05
N THR A 227 11.85 13.60 7.55
CA THR A 227 13.03 13.24 8.37
C THR A 227 13.19 14.08 9.62
N TYR A 228 13.12 15.41 9.52
CA TYR A 228 13.26 16.31 10.67
C TYR A 228 12.17 16.07 11.73
N TYR A 229 10.90 16.00 11.31
CA TYR A 229 9.78 15.79 12.24
C TYR A 229 9.90 14.43 12.96
N ILE A 230 10.31 13.38 12.25
CA ILE A 230 10.56 12.05 12.82
C ILE A 230 11.71 12.10 13.84
N GLN A 231 12.83 12.73 13.49
CA GLN A 231 13.97 12.88 14.39
C GLN A 231 13.58 13.63 15.67
N GLU A 232 12.82 14.72 15.56
CA GLU A 232 12.38 15.49 16.71
C GLU A 232 11.42 14.69 17.62
N MET A 233 10.52 13.88 17.06
CA MET A 233 9.68 12.98 17.86
C MET A 233 10.51 11.95 18.63
N LEU A 234 11.50 11.34 17.98
CA LEU A 234 12.36 10.33 18.59
C LEU A 234 13.24 10.94 19.69
N LYS A 235 13.79 12.15 19.48
CA LYS A 235 14.58 12.89 20.47
C LYS A 235 13.83 13.13 21.78
N VAL A 236 12.50 13.30 21.74
CA VAL A 236 11.68 13.50 22.94
C VAL A 236 10.99 12.23 23.44
N GLY A 237 11.50 11.07 23.03
CA GLY A 237 11.16 9.77 23.63
C GLY A 237 9.92 9.10 23.05
N LEU A 238 9.54 9.38 21.80
CA LEU A 238 8.41 8.67 21.17
C LEU A 238 8.61 7.14 21.17
N ALA A 239 9.84 6.67 20.93
CA ALA A 239 10.17 5.25 20.80
C ALA A 239 9.91 4.42 22.06
N ASP A 240 9.87 5.06 23.23
CA ASP A 240 9.58 4.41 24.52
C ASP A 240 8.08 4.33 24.83
N LEU A 241 7.28 5.13 24.13
CA LEU A 241 5.84 5.27 24.35
C LEU A 241 5.00 4.35 23.46
N ILE A 242 5.59 3.86 22.37
CA ILE A 242 4.88 3.14 21.31
C ILE A 242 5.47 1.74 21.09
N ASP A 243 4.67 0.89 20.47
CA ASP A 243 5.06 -0.47 20.07
C ASP A 243 5.29 -0.55 18.54
N ILE A 244 4.63 0.34 17.79
CA ILE A 244 4.65 0.38 16.33
C ILE A 244 4.77 1.82 15.85
N PHE A 245 5.70 2.06 14.93
CA PHE A 245 5.79 3.31 14.17
C PHE A 245 4.99 3.19 12.87
N SER A 246 4.08 4.12 12.61
CA SER A 246 3.22 4.17 11.42
C SER A 246 3.56 5.36 10.53
N PHE A 247 3.43 5.21 9.22
CA PHE A 247 3.66 6.27 8.22
C PHE A 247 2.82 6.06 6.95
N HIS A 248 2.55 7.13 6.20
CA HIS A 248 1.66 7.13 5.03
C HIS A 248 2.40 7.59 3.75
N PRO A 249 3.10 6.69 3.02
CA PRO A 249 4.04 7.05 1.97
C PRO A 249 3.38 7.25 0.61
N TYR A 250 2.41 8.17 0.50
CA TYR A 250 1.78 8.49 -0.79
C TYR A 250 2.83 8.99 -1.81
N THR A 251 3.00 8.24 -2.90
CA THR A 251 3.93 8.52 -4.01
C THR A 251 3.38 7.89 -5.30
N THR A 252 3.78 8.41 -6.46
CA THR A 252 3.39 7.89 -7.78
C THR A 252 3.99 6.51 -8.03
N ILE A 253 5.27 6.33 -7.72
CA ILE A 253 6.03 5.09 -7.97
C ILE A 253 6.17 4.36 -6.63
N PRO A 254 5.57 3.16 -6.45
CA PRO A 254 5.62 2.44 -5.17
C PRO A 254 7.04 2.17 -4.67
N GLU A 255 7.99 1.89 -5.55
CA GLU A 255 9.35 1.52 -5.14
C GLU A 255 10.19 2.72 -4.71
N SER A 256 9.72 3.95 -4.94
CA SER A 256 10.52 5.16 -4.70
C SER A 256 10.73 5.52 -3.23
N TYR A 257 9.98 4.91 -2.31
CA TYR A 257 10.15 5.14 -0.87
C TYR A 257 10.92 4.03 -0.16
N SER A 258 11.37 2.97 -0.87
CA SER A 258 12.06 1.84 -0.28
C SER A 258 13.35 2.23 0.46
N GLU A 259 14.20 3.06 -0.15
CA GLU A 259 15.43 3.54 0.50
C GLU A 259 15.15 4.35 1.77
N ARG A 260 14.08 5.15 1.75
CA ARG A 260 13.64 5.93 2.93
C ARG A 260 13.13 5.01 4.02
N THR A 261 12.40 3.95 3.69
CA THR A 261 11.95 2.96 4.66
C THR A 261 13.13 2.19 5.28
N VAL A 262 14.14 1.81 4.49
CA VAL A 262 15.38 1.18 5.01
C VAL A 262 16.11 2.13 5.96
N ALA A 263 16.21 3.41 5.62
CA ALA A 263 16.80 4.42 6.50
C ALA A 263 15.97 4.65 7.77
N LEU A 264 14.64 4.68 7.66
CA LEU A 264 13.72 4.79 8.79
C LEU A 264 13.89 3.61 9.75
N ARG A 265 13.95 2.37 9.22
CA ARG A 265 14.21 1.16 10.02
C ARG A 265 15.49 1.31 10.83
N LYS A 266 16.61 1.64 10.18
CA LYS A 266 17.90 1.85 10.87
C LYS A 266 17.82 2.93 11.95
N LEU A 267 17.12 4.04 11.69
CA LEU A 267 16.93 5.12 12.67
C LEU A 267 16.09 4.67 13.86
N LEU A 268 15.01 3.93 13.64
CA LEU A 268 14.17 3.40 14.71
C LEU A 268 14.94 2.37 15.56
N ASP A 269 15.74 1.51 14.94
CA ASP A 269 16.51 0.48 15.65
C ASP A 269 17.57 1.09 16.59
N GLN A 270 18.10 2.28 16.26
CA GLN A 270 19.00 3.04 17.16
C GLN A 270 18.32 3.50 18.45
N HIS A 271 16.98 3.66 18.44
CA HIS A 271 16.21 4.12 19.59
C HIS A 271 15.55 2.94 20.31
N ASN A 272 14.90 2.05 19.56
CA ASN A 272 14.25 0.84 20.08
C ASN A 272 14.10 -0.22 18.97
N PRO A 273 14.98 -1.25 18.92
CA PRO A 273 14.95 -2.28 17.88
C PRO A 273 13.74 -3.23 17.97
N LYS A 274 12.92 -3.11 19.02
CA LYS A 274 11.67 -3.89 19.13
C LYS A 274 10.50 -3.24 18.39
N LEU A 275 10.64 -1.98 17.95
CA LEU A 275 9.58 -1.29 17.24
C LEU A 275 9.27 -1.97 15.91
N LYS A 276 7.98 -2.27 15.70
CA LYS A 276 7.50 -2.65 14.37
C LYS A 276 7.25 -1.41 13.54
N ILE A 277 7.23 -1.58 12.22
CA ILE A 277 6.80 -0.54 11.28
C ILE A 277 5.51 -1.01 10.62
N TRP A 278 4.55 -0.11 10.56
CA TRP A 278 3.34 -0.24 9.75
C TRP A 278 3.35 0.82 8.64
N GLN A 279 2.96 0.42 7.44
CA GLN A 279 2.49 1.35 6.42
C GLN A 279 0.99 1.54 6.68
N GLY A 280 0.63 2.68 7.27
CA GLY A 280 -0.67 2.89 7.91
C GLY A 280 -1.79 3.40 7.01
N GLU A 281 -1.44 4.00 5.87
CA GLU A 281 -2.39 4.50 4.87
C GLU A 281 -1.68 4.81 3.54
N ASN A 282 -2.16 4.29 2.42
CA ASN A 282 -1.67 4.62 1.08
C ASN A 282 -2.63 4.16 0.00
N GLY A 283 -2.64 4.82 -1.16
CA GLY A 283 -3.50 4.41 -2.26
C GLY A 283 -3.19 5.18 -3.54
N PHE A 284 -3.85 4.77 -4.61
CA PHE A 284 -3.76 5.44 -5.91
C PHE A 284 -5.16 5.60 -6.50
N PRO A 285 -5.50 6.79 -7.03
CA PRO A 285 -6.84 7.01 -7.56
C PRO A 285 -7.03 6.35 -8.93
N SER A 286 -8.23 5.83 -9.18
CA SER A 286 -8.61 5.30 -10.50
C SER A 286 -9.11 6.37 -11.49
N ASP A 287 -9.19 7.64 -11.06
CA ASP A 287 -9.70 8.76 -11.86
C ASP A 287 -8.89 10.04 -11.59
N PRO A 288 -8.59 10.87 -12.61
CA PRO A 288 -7.80 12.10 -12.45
C PRO A 288 -8.45 13.15 -11.55
N ASN A 289 -9.76 13.12 -11.37
CA ASN A 289 -10.52 14.11 -10.58
C ASN A 289 -10.64 13.73 -9.10
N SER A 290 -9.90 12.70 -8.65
CA SER A 290 -9.89 12.29 -7.26
C SER A 290 -9.41 13.41 -6.34
N THR A 291 -10.07 13.56 -5.20
CA THR A 291 -9.53 14.34 -4.09
C THR A 291 -8.42 13.60 -3.33
N GLY A 292 -7.72 14.33 -2.45
CA GLY A 292 -6.54 13.85 -1.73
C GLY A 292 -5.31 13.76 -2.63
N TYR A 293 -4.39 12.84 -2.32
CA TYR A 293 -3.21 12.61 -3.15
C TYR A 293 -3.60 12.17 -4.57
N GLY A 294 -3.14 12.89 -5.59
CA GLY A 294 -3.46 12.58 -6.99
C GLY A 294 -2.48 11.60 -7.66
N GLY A 295 -1.20 11.66 -7.29
CA GLY A 295 -0.14 10.99 -8.06
C GLY A 295 -0.01 11.56 -9.47
N GLU A 296 0.82 10.93 -10.30
CA GLU A 296 0.86 11.22 -11.73
C GLU A 296 0.19 10.09 -12.51
N GLY A 297 -0.70 10.45 -13.44
CA GLY A 297 -1.42 9.49 -14.27
C GLY A 297 -0.51 8.68 -15.21
N PRO A 298 -1.06 7.70 -15.94
CA PRO A 298 -2.49 7.52 -16.19
C PRO A 298 -3.29 7.08 -14.96
N TRP A 299 -4.58 7.44 -14.95
CA TRP A 299 -5.52 7.06 -13.89
C TRP A 299 -6.63 6.22 -14.49
N THR A 300 -6.55 4.91 -14.26
CA THR A 300 -7.58 3.93 -14.61
C THR A 300 -7.66 2.90 -13.49
N GLU A 301 -8.70 2.07 -13.50
CA GLU A 301 -8.80 0.96 -12.54
C GLU A 301 -7.71 -0.08 -12.71
N THR A 302 -7.25 -0.29 -13.95
CA THR A 302 -6.12 -1.15 -14.26
C THR A 302 -4.84 -0.60 -13.63
N ILE A 303 -4.56 0.70 -13.81
CA ILE A 303 -3.38 1.33 -13.18
C ILE A 303 -3.47 1.26 -11.66
N GLN A 304 -4.65 1.54 -11.08
CA GLN A 304 -4.87 1.42 -9.65
C GLN A 304 -4.52 0.00 -9.14
N ALA A 305 -5.00 -1.04 -9.82
CA ALA A 305 -4.73 -2.43 -9.45
C ALA A 305 -3.23 -2.76 -9.56
N LYS A 306 -2.57 -2.35 -10.64
CA LYS A 306 -1.12 -2.54 -10.84
C LYS A 306 -0.32 -1.88 -9.72
N ILE A 307 -0.63 -0.63 -9.40
CA ILE A 307 0.05 0.13 -8.35
C ILE A 307 -0.21 -0.47 -6.96
N MET A 308 -1.42 -0.99 -6.70
CA MET A 308 -1.72 -1.73 -5.48
C MET A 308 -0.82 -2.94 -5.31
N LEU A 309 -0.79 -3.83 -6.31
CA LEU A 309 0.00 -5.06 -6.23
C LEU A 309 1.49 -4.76 -6.01
N ARG A 310 2.05 -3.80 -6.77
CA ARG A 310 3.43 -3.34 -6.61
C ARG A 310 3.70 -2.86 -5.20
N ARG A 311 2.81 -2.02 -4.65
CA ARG A 311 2.99 -1.41 -3.33
C ARG A 311 2.94 -2.44 -2.21
N LEU A 312 1.91 -3.27 -2.20
CA LEU A 312 1.74 -4.30 -1.17
C LEU A 312 2.94 -5.27 -1.15
N LEU A 313 3.45 -5.67 -2.32
CA LEU A 313 4.62 -6.56 -2.40
C LEU A 313 5.96 -5.84 -2.15
N THR A 314 6.07 -4.55 -2.46
CA THR A 314 7.22 -3.72 -2.06
C THR A 314 7.28 -3.58 -0.54
N ASP A 315 6.15 -3.36 0.13
CA ASP A 315 6.11 -3.28 1.59
C ASP A 315 6.49 -4.63 2.23
N CYS A 316 6.02 -5.75 1.67
CA CYS A 316 6.44 -7.08 2.11
C CYS A 316 7.94 -7.33 1.90
N SER A 317 8.54 -6.84 0.80
CA SER A 317 9.98 -7.01 0.55
C SER A 317 10.87 -6.17 1.47
N LEU A 318 10.27 -5.23 2.22
CA LEU A 318 10.92 -4.40 3.23
C LEU A 318 10.66 -4.89 4.66
N ASP A 319 10.06 -6.09 4.82
CA ASP A 319 9.64 -6.65 6.11
C ASP A 319 8.74 -5.69 6.93
N ILE A 320 7.89 -4.91 6.24
CA ILE A 320 6.86 -4.11 6.90
C ILE A 320 5.77 -5.05 7.41
N ALA A 321 5.48 -4.97 8.71
CA ALA A 321 4.63 -5.96 9.40
C ALA A 321 3.13 -5.86 9.03
N MET A 322 2.68 -4.70 8.56
CA MET A 322 1.32 -4.48 8.05
C MET A 322 1.35 -3.35 7.02
N THR A 323 0.69 -3.56 5.89
CA THR A 323 0.51 -2.61 4.79
C THR A 323 -0.98 -2.40 4.54
N LEU A 324 -1.40 -1.15 4.48
CA LEU A 324 -2.79 -0.76 4.42
C LEU A 324 -3.11 0.00 3.13
N TRP A 325 -4.02 -0.57 2.35
CA TRP A 325 -4.59 0.14 1.20
C TRP A 325 -5.74 1.05 1.64
N PHE A 326 -5.62 2.33 1.30
CA PHE A 326 -6.67 3.33 1.34
C PHE A 326 -7.35 3.37 -0.03
N LEU A 327 -8.61 2.93 -0.18
CA LEU A 327 -9.50 2.42 0.87
C LEU A 327 -10.53 1.41 0.33
N ILE A 328 -11.45 0.95 1.19
CA ILE A 328 -12.46 -0.04 0.81
C ILE A 328 -13.44 0.43 -0.28
N VAL A 329 -13.90 1.68 -0.25
CA VAL A 329 -14.94 2.21 -1.15
C VAL A 329 -14.66 3.65 -1.55
N ASP A 330 -15.04 4.06 -2.76
CA ASP A 330 -14.93 5.46 -3.17
C ASP A 330 -15.71 6.37 -2.22
N LEU A 331 -15.14 7.55 -1.94
CA LEU A 331 -15.77 8.50 -1.03
C LEU A 331 -16.41 9.61 -1.85
N HIS A 332 -17.74 9.59 -1.95
CA HIS A 332 -18.47 10.72 -2.51
C HIS A 332 -18.61 11.84 -1.48
N ASP A 333 -18.57 13.07 -1.96
CA ASP A 333 -18.57 14.28 -1.15
C ASP A 333 -17.40 14.30 -0.15
N TYR A 334 -16.17 14.13 -0.67
CA TYR A 334 -14.95 14.14 0.13
C TYR A 334 -13.96 15.21 -0.33
N PRO A 335 -13.65 16.24 0.48
CA PRO A 335 -14.18 16.48 1.83
C PRO A 335 -15.69 16.76 1.86
N LYS A 336 -16.34 16.52 3.00
CA LYS A 336 -17.79 16.70 3.18
C LYS A 336 -18.23 18.13 2.82
N GLY A 337 -19.26 18.25 2.00
CA GLY A 337 -19.78 19.50 1.43
C GLY A 337 -19.07 19.99 0.17
N SER A 338 -18.09 19.27 -0.38
CA SER A 338 -17.36 19.68 -1.58
C SER A 338 -18.01 19.24 -2.90
N GLY A 339 -18.89 18.25 -2.88
CA GLY A 339 -19.44 17.60 -4.07
C GLY A 339 -18.42 16.78 -4.89
N LYS A 340 -17.16 16.69 -4.44
CA LYS A 340 -16.08 15.96 -5.13
C LYS A 340 -16.01 14.51 -4.66
N VAL A 341 -15.26 13.68 -5.37
CA VAL A 341 -15.12 12.25 -5.09
C VAL A 341 -13.66 11.90 -4.87
N ASN A 342 -13.38 10.99 -3.93
CA ASN A 342 -12.08 10.33 -3.81
C ASN A 342 -12.16 8.94 -4.44
N TYR A 343 -11.46 8.75 -5.56
CA TYR A 343 -11.55 7.53 -6.38
C TYR A 343 -10.52 6.46 -6.01
N LYS A 344 -10.05 6.45 -4.76
CA LYS A 344 -9.07 5.46 -4.25
C LYS A 344 -9.71 4.17 -3.74
N GLY A 345 -11.04 4.12 -3.69
CA GLY A 345 -11.77 2.93 -3.28
C GLY A 345 -11.48 1.75 -4.20
N ILE A 346 -11.39 0.55 -3.64
CA ILE A 346 -11.38 -0.70 -4.41
C ILE A 346 -12.80 -1.11 -4.86
N LEU A 347 -13.82 -0.52 -4.23
CA LEU A 347 -15.21 -0.56 -4.65
C LEU A 347 -15.63 0.84 -5.13
N ARG A 348 -16.48 0.91 -6.16
CA ARG A 348 -17.28 2.11 -6.44
C ARG A 348 -18.40 2.19 -5.40
N GLN A 349 -18.85 3.39 -5.06
CA GLN A 349 -19.99 3.57 -4.14
C GLN A 349 -21.32 3.78 -4.88
N LYS A 350 -21.30 4.52 -5.99
CA LYS A 350 -22.49 4.95 -6.73
C LYS A 350 -22.45 4.51 -8.20
N PRO A 351 -23.62 4.28 -8.84
CA PRO A 351 -24.98 4.36 -8.28
C PRO A 351 -25.28 3.24 -7.26
N GLU A 352 -24.50 2.17 -7.28
CA GLU A 352 -24.51 1.08 -6.32
C GLU A 352 -23.08 0.59 -6.05
N VAL A 353 -22.88 -0.16 -4.96
CA VAL A 353 -21.56 -0.67 -4.61
C VAL A 353 -21.16 -1.77 -5.59
N THR A 354 -20.07 -1.56 -6.34
CA THR A 354 -19.55 -2.52 -7.33
C THR A 354 -18.03 -2.63 -7.23
N PRO A 355 -17.44 -3.80 -7.52
CA PRO A 355 -16.00 -3.99 -7.43
C PRO A 355 -15.27 -3.33 -8.60
N LYS A 356 -14.11 -2.75 -8.31
CA LYS A 356 -13.12 -2.37 -9.33
C LYS A 356 -12.15 -3.51 -9.58
N ILE A 357 -11.30 -3.35 -10.59
CA ILE A 357 -10.21 -4.31 -10.88
C ILE A 357 -9.31 -4.51 -9.65
N ALA A 358 -9.03 -3.44 -8.90
CA ALA A 358 -8.20 -3.50 -7.71
C ALA A 358 -8.80 -4.39 -6.59
N TYR A 359 -10.12 -4.50 -6.49
CA TYR A 359 -10.77 -5.43 -5.56
C TYR A 359 -10.43 -6.87 -5.93
N LYS A 360 -10.57 -7.24 -7.21
CA LYS A 360 -10.24 -8.59 -7.70
C LYS A 360 -8.75 -8.92 -7.54
N ALA A 361 -7.88 -7.96 -7.86
CA ALA A 361 -6.44 -8.11 -7.65
C ALA A 361 -6.08 -8.37 -6.18
N LEU A 362 -6.73 -7.68 -5.24
CA LEU A 362 -6.55 -7.93 -3.81
C LEU A 362 -7.13 -9.28 -3.35
N GLN A 363 -8.23 -9.74 -3.96
CA GLN A 363 -8.74 -11.11 -3.71
C GLN A 363 -7.72 -12.17 -4.11
N HIS A 364 -7.11 -12.05 -5.28
CA HIS A 364 -6.07 -13.00 -5.72
C HIS A 364 -4.82 -12.89 -4.84
N LEU A 365 -4.28 -11.68 -4.67
CA LEU A 365 -3.04 -11.48 -3.92
C LEU A 365 -3.16 -11.96 -2.48
N GLY A 366 -4.22 -11.59 -1.74
CA GLY A 366 -4.38 -12.04 -0.35
C GLY A 366 -4.70 -13.53 -0.20
N SER A 367 -5.21 -14.19 -1.26
CA SER A 367 -5.38 -15.65 -1.26
C SER A 367 -4.04 -16.39 -1.46
N LEU A 368 -3.11 -15.76 -2.19
CA LEU A 368 -1.79 -16.30 -2.53
C LEU A 368 -0.73 -15.97 -1.47
N VAL A 369 -0.76 -14.74 -0.94
CA VAL A 369 0.22 -14.19 0.01
C VAL A 369 -0.49 -13.87 1.32
N HIS A 370 -0.34 -14.76 2.29
CA HIS A 370 -0.86 -14.58 3.64
C HIS A 370 -0.04 -15.40 4.65
N GLY A 371 -0.41 -15.30 5.93
CA GLY A 371 0.33 -15.90 7.03
C GLY A 371 1.32 -14.94 7.67
N ASP A 372 2.32 -15.50 8.32
CA ASP A 372 3.46 -14.76 8.88
C ASP A 372 4.46 -14.47 7.75
N VAL A 373 4.06 -13.55 6.86
CA VAL A 373 4.85 -13.18 5.67
C VAL A 373 6.16 -12.53 6.10
N ARG A 374 7.28 -13.06 5.60
CA ARG A 374 8.64 -12.54 5.82
C ARG A 374 9.45 -12.64 4.54
N THR A 375 10.45 -11.77 4.40
CA THR A 375 11.44 -11.92 3.33
C THR A 375 12.15 -13.27 3.44
N ARG A 376 12.50 -13.81 2.27
CA ARG A 376 13.29 -15.04 2.12
C ARG A 376 14.71 -14.66 1.70
N SER A 377 15.69 -15.20 2.40
CA SER A 377 17.11 -15.02 2.10
C SER A 377 17.39 -15.59 0.70
N SER A 378 17.59 -14.71 -0.26
CA SER A 378 17.75 -15.08 -1.65
C SER A 378 18.42 -13.97 -2.45
N ILE A 379 18.92 -14.34 -3.63
CA ILE A 379 19.45 -13.40 -4.62
C ILE A 379 18.71 -13.64 -5.92
N VAL A 380 18.30 -12.55 -6.57
CA VAL A 380 17.69 -12.58 -7.90
C VAL A 380 18.47 -11.68 -8.84
N HIS A 381 18.83 -12.22 -9.99
CA HIS A 381 19.34 -11.44 -11.12
C HIS A 381 18.51 -11.71 -12.36
N ALA A 382 18.34 -10.68 -13.19
CA ALA A 382 17.60 -10.77 -14.44
C ALA A 382 18.47 -10.35 -15.64
N VAL A 383 18.16 -10.90 -16.81
CA VAL A 383 18.66 -10.45 -18.12
C VAL A 383 17.49 -10.31 -19.09
N ALA A 384 17.64 -9.54 -20.17
CA ALA A 384 16.58 -9.42 -21.16
C ALA A 384 16.30 -10.77 -21.84
N GLY A 385 15.07 -11.03 -22.28
CA GLY A 385 14.67 -12.30 -22.88
C GLY A 385 15.30 -12.62 -24.24
N ASN A 386 16.01 -11.66 -24.85
CA ASN A 386 16.83 -11.86 -26.04
C ASN A 386 18.32 -12.08 -25.71
N GLU A 387 18.71 -12.00 -24.44
CA GLU A 387 20.06 -12.34 -23.98
C GLU A 387 20.16 -13.83 -23.61
N PRO A 388 21.35 -14.44 -23.71
CA PRO A 388 21.56 -15.80 -23.23
C PRO A 388 21.26 -15.95 -21.73
N ALA A 389 20.73 -17.11 -21.35
CA ALA A 389 20.48 -17.48 -19.96
C ALA A 389 21.02 -18.88 -19.65
N THR A 390 22.34 -19.01 -19.69
CA THR A 390 23.06 -20.27 -19.53
C THR A 390 23.86 -20.31 -18.22
N GLU A 391 24.53 -21.44 -17.97
CA GLU A 391 25.50 -21.55 -16.87
C GLU A 391 26.61 -20.48 -16.95
N LYS A 392 26.97 -20.02 -18.16
CA LYS A 392 27.95 -18.95 -18.34
C LYS A 392 27.49 -17.66 -17.67
N GLU A 393 26.24 -17.24 -17.89
CA GLU A 393 25.70 -16.03 -17.27
C GLU A 393 25.59 -16.17 -15.76
N TYR A 394 25.18 -17.34 -15.27
CA TYR A 394 25.23 -17.66 -13.83
C TYR A 394 26.63 -17.41 -13.24
N ARG A 395 27.69 -17.92 -13.89
CA ARG A 395 29.07 -17.73 -13.43
C ARG A 395 29.49 -16.26 -13.48
N LEU A 396 29.08 -15.52 -14.51
CA LEU A 396 29.37 -14.09 -14.62
C LEU A 396 28.71 -13.27 -13.49
N PHE A 397 27.48 -13.59 -13.10
CA PHE A 397 26.83 -12.97 -11.95
C PHE A 397 27.57 -13.32 -10.65
N GLY A 398 27.84 -14.62 -10.40
CA GLY A 398 28.53 -15.07 -9.19
C GLY A 398 29.94 -14.50 -9.02
N ASN A 399 30.63 -14.21 -10.13
CA ASN A 399 31.96 -13.60 -10.12
C ASN A 399 31.92 -12.05 -10.11
N GLY A 400 30.74 -11.43 -10.08
CA GLY A 400 30.59 -9.97 -10.11
C GLY A 400 30.96 -9.32 -11.46
N LEU A 401 31.01 -10.10 -12.54
CA LEU A 401 31.38 -9.64 -13.90
C LEU A 401 30.18 -9.24 -14.76
N LYS A 402 28.95 -9.52 -14.30
CA LYS A 402 27.71 -9.11 -14.96
C LYS A 402 26.78 -8.45 -13.95
N LYS A 403 26.10 -7.38 -14.38
CA LYS A 403 25.07 -6.69 -13.61
C LYS A 403 23.69 -7.17 -14.02
N SER A 404 22.76 -7.17 -13.07
CA SER A 404 21.36 -7.46 -13.36
C SER A 404 20.80 -6.42 -14.31
N LEU A 405 19.78 -6.80 -15.08
CA LEU A 405 18.98 -5.89 -15.87
C LEU A 405 18.38 -4.80 -14.96
N ASP A 406 18.62 -3.55 -15.33
CA ASP A 406 18.15 -2.39 -14.58
C ASP A 406 16.62 -2.27 -14.63
N GLY A 407 16.05 -1.70 -13.58
CA GLY A 407 14.61 -1.43 -13.50
C GLY A 407 13.74 -2.67 -13.30
N ILE A 408 14.33 -3.81 -12.89
CA ILE A 408 13.59 -5.00 -12.44
C ILE A 408 13.44 -4.95 -10.92
N CYS A 409 12.20 -5.11 -10.47
CA CYS A 409 11.83 -5.18 -9.07
C CYS A 409 11.47 -6.62 -8.70
N THR A 410 11.80 -7.03 -7.48
CA THR A 410 11.56 -8.40 -7.00
C THR A 410 11.13 -8.41 -5.54
N ALA A 411 10.38 -9.43 -5.16
CA ALA A 411 10.10 -9.78 -3.78
C ALA A 411 10.09 -11.30 -3.64
N VAL A 412 10.94 -11.85 -2.77
CA VAL A 412 10.94 -13.29 -2.46
C VAL A 412 10.51 -13.46 -1.01
N LEU A 413 9.39 -14.16 -0.82
CA LEU A 413 8.67 -14.19 0.45
C LEU A 413 8.43 -15.62 0.88
N ASN A 414 8.51 -15.85 2.20
CA ASN A 414 7.93 -17.04 2.83
C ASN A 414 6.50 -16.71 3.26
N THR A 415 5.55 -17.59 2.94
CA THR A 415 4.12 -17.44 3.24
C THR A 415 3.53 -18.77 3.74
N ASP A 416 2.29 -18.77 4.20
CA ASP A 416 1.58 -20.01 4.54
C ASP A 416 1.30 -20.89 3.31
N ASN A 417 1.29 -20.33 2.09
CA ASN A 417 1.22 -21.08 0.83
C ASN A 417 2.63 -21.42 0.28
N GLY A 418 3.67 -21.34 1.11
CA GLY A 418 5.06 -21.59 0.71
C GLY A 418 5.77 -20.37 0.12
N THR A 419 6.84 -20.64 -0.63
CA THR A 419 7.68 -19.60 -1.24
C THR A 419 6.96 -18.89 -2.38
N VAL A 420 7.02 -17.56 -2.38
CA VAL A 420 6.55 -16.71 -3.46
C VAL A 420 7.74 -15.94 -4.02
N PHE A 421 8.01 -16.09 -5.32
CA PHE A 421 8.97 -15.25 -6.04
C PHE A 421 8.20 -14.32 -6.98
N ALA A 422 8.04 -13.06 -6.57
CA ALA A 422 7.44 -12.00 -7.37
C ALA A 422 8.49 -11.22 -8.16
N TYR A 423 8.16 -10.83 -9.39
CA TYR A 423 8.99 -9.95 -10.23
C TYR A 423 8.13 -9.03 -11.10
N TRP A 424 8.64 -7.83 -11.40
CA TRP A 424 7.99 -6.86 -12.30
C TRP A 424 8.97 -5.79 -12.79
N SER A 425 8.54 -5.01 -13.79
CA SER A 425 9.25 -3.81 -14.22
C SER A 425 8.89 -2.62 -13.32
N GLY A 426 9.91 -1.92 -12.83
CA GLY A 426 9.76 -0.65 -12.12
C GLY A 426 9.34 0.52 -13.00
N ALA A 427 9.21 0.32 -14.33
CA ALA A 427 8.71 1.34 -15.24
C ALA A 427 7.33 1.86 -14.84
N LYS A 428 7.00 3.08 -15.27
CA LYS A 428 5.69 3.68 -15.02
C LYS A 428 4.58 2.79 -15.60
N ALA A 429 3.56 2.52 -14.79
CA ALA A 429 2.46 1.65 -15.21
C ALA A 429 1.67 2.26 -16.39
N ALA A 430 1.27 1.42 -17.32
CA ALA A 430 0.47 1.74 -18.50
C ALA A 430 -0.65 0.70 -18.67
N ASP A 431 -1.78 1.07 -19.28
CA ASP A 431 -2.85 0.09 -19.54
C ASP A 431 -2.42 -1.00 -20.52
N GLN A 432 -1.55 -0.64 -21.48
CA GLN A 432 -1.00 -1.54 -22.50
C GLN A 432 0.53 -1.42 -22.51
N PRO A 433 1.23 -2.11 -21.59
CA PRO A 433 2.69 -2.10 -21.58
C PRO A 433 3.25 -2.86 -22.79
N ALA A 434 4.45 -2.51 -23.22
CA ALA A 434 5.15 -3.23 -24.26
C ALA A 434 5.44 -4.68 -23.82
N ALA A 435 5.13 -5.64 -24.67
CA ALA A 435 5.45 -7.04 -24.43
C ALA A 435 6.98 -7.23 -24.38
N ARG A 436 7.48 -7.67 -23.22
CA ARG A 436 8.90 -7.95 -22.98
C ARG A 436 9.01 -9.26 -22.23
N THR A 437 10.13 -9.95 -22.39
CA THR A 437 10.49 -11.09 -21.55
C THR A 437 11.82 -10.86 -20.85
N ILE A 438 12.02 -11.61 -19.77
CA ILE A 438 13.30 -11.72 -19.07
C ILE A 438 13.65 -13.19 -18.83
N HIS A 439 14.92 -13.43 -18.54
CA HIS A 439 15.33 -14.63 -17.82
C HIS A 439 15.71 -14.23 -16.39
N ALA A 440 15.32 -15.02 -15.40
CA ALA A 440 15.64 -14.79 -13.99
C ALA A 440 16.51 -15.92 -13.44
N PHE A 441 17.61 -15.55 -12.79
CA PHE A 441 18.48 -16.43 -12.02
C PHE A 441 18.17 -16.23 -10.54
N PHE A 442 17.87 -17.33 -9.86
CA PHE A 442 17.42 -17.35 -8.48
C PHE A 442 18.34 -18.23 -7.64
N TRP A 443 19.01 -17.63 -6.66
CA TRP A 443 19.77 -18.34 -5.64
C TRP A 443 18.92 -18.37 -4.38
N ASP A 444 18.48 -19.56 -3.99
CA ASP A 444 17.68 -19.79 -2.80
C ASP A 444 18.58 -20.20 -1.64
N TRP A 445 18.75 -19.33 -0.63
CA TRP A 445 19.62 -19.62 0.51
C TRP A 445 18.87 -20.27 1.68
N GLU A 446 17.55 -20.40 1.57
CA GLU A 446 16.70 -21.07 2.56
C GLU A 446 16.15 -22.42 2.04
N GLY A 447 16.57 -22.88 0.85
CA GLY A 447 16.00 -24.06 0.21
C GLY A 447 16.68 -24.43 -1.11
N ARG A 448 15.95 -25.16 -1.97
CA ARG A 448 16.47 -25.69 -3.24
C ARG A 448 15.68 -25.23 -4.46
N GLY A 449 15.05 -24.05 -4.35
CA GLY A 449 14.14 -23.53 -5.34
C GLY A 449 12.84 -24.33 -5.44
N PHE A 450 12.18 -24.21 -6.59
CA PHE A 450 10.88 -24.81 -6.87
C PHE A 450 11.06 -26.16 -7.58
N THR A 451 10.15 -27.09 -7.32
CA THR A 451 10.11 -28.43 -7.94
C THR A 451 9.28 -28.40 -9.21
N GLU A 452 8.01 -28.01 -9.10
CA GLU A 452 7.09 -27.79 -10.22
C GLU A 452 6.58 -26.33 -10.16
N PRO A 453 7.39 -25.35 -10.57
CA PRO A 453 6.98 -23.96 -10.55
C PRO A 453 5.83 -23.70 -11.53
N VAL A 454 4.93 -22.79 -11.15
CA VAL A 454 3.90 -22.19 -12.02
C VAL A 454 4.01 -20.68 -11.97
N LEU A 455 3.52 -20.03 -13.02
CA LEU A 455 3.41 -18.58 -13.06
C LEU A 455 1.97 -18.16 -12.76
N VAL A 456 1.78 -17.22 -11.85
CA VAL A 456 0.47 -16.70 -11.45
C VAL A 456 0.37 -15.23 -11.78
N ASP A 457 -0.70 -14.85 -12.48
CA ASP A 457 -1.07 -13.47 -12.74
C ASP A 457 -2.11 -13.02 -11.70
N PRO A 458 -1.74 -12.12 -10.76
CA PRO A 458 -2.67 -11.65 -9.73
C PRO A 458 -3.77 -10.71 -10.26
N ILE A 459 -3.65 -10.13 -11.45
CA ILE A 459 -4.73 -9.32 -12.03
C ILE A 459 -5.85 -10.23 -12.55
N SER A 460 -5.52 -11.19 -13.41
CA SER A 460 -6.51 -12.12 -13.98
C SER A 460 -6.90 -13.25 -13.02
N GLY A 461 -6.00 -13.62 -12.11
CA GLY A 461 -6.12 -14.81 -11.28
C GLY A 461 -5.73 -16.10 -12.01
N ASP A 462 -5.13 -16.02 -13.20
CA ASP A 462 -4.75 -17.19 -13.98
C ASP A 462 -3.48 -17.84 -13.42
N ILE A 463 -3.48 -19.17 -13.41
CA ILE A 463 -2.31 -20.01 -13.12
C ILE A 463 -1.86 -20.61 -14.45
N LEU A 464 -0.62 -20.32 -14.81
CA LEU A 464 0.00 -20.63 -16.09
C LEU A 464 1.12 -21.64 -15.89
N GLU A 465 1.20 -22.59 -16.82
CA GLU A 465 2.28 -23.57 -16.87
C GLU A 465 3.62 -22.87 -17.16
N LEU A 466 4.65 -23.18 -16.37
CA LEU A 466 6.00 -22.64 -16.52
C LEU A 466 6.97 -23.81 -16.73
N THR A 467 7.20 -24.21 -17.99
CA THR A 467 8.06 -25.36 -18.35
C THR A 467 9.53 -24.99 -18.48
N GLU A 468 9.82 -23.74 -18.86
CA GLU A 468 11.16 -23.28 -19.19
C GLU A 468 11.94 -22.88 -17.92
N HIS A 469 12.25 -23.87 -17.08
CA HIS A 469 13.08 -23.68 -15.89
C HIS A 469 14.11 -24.81 -15.73
N GLU A 470 15.25 -24.49 -15.13
CA GLU A 470 16.35 -25.44 -14.96
C GLU A 470 17.10 -25.16 -13.66
N LYS A 471 17.54 -26.23 -12.98
CA LYS A 471 18.47 -26.11 -11.85
C LYS A 471 19.91 -26.14 -12.36
N ILE A 472 20.70 -25.14 -11.97
CA ILE A 472 22.11 -25.02 -12.34
C ILE A 472 22.95 -25.71 -11.27
N TYR A 473 23.84 -26.60 -11.71
CA TYR A 473 24.79 -27.32 -10.86
C TYR A 473 26.20 -26.84 -11.17
N ASP A 474 26.96 -26.38 -10.18
CA ASP A 474 28.39 -26.04 -10.35
C ASP A 474 29.23 -27.32 -10.27
N LYS A 475 29.27 -28.05 -11.39
CA LYS A 475 29.92 -29.39 -11.49
C LYS A 475 31.45 -29.32 -11.34
N ASP A 476 32.05 -28.15 -11.54
CA ASP A 476 33.52 -27.99 -11.56
C ASP A 476 34.13 -27.86 -10.15
N LYS A 477 33.30 -27.71 -9.11
CA LYS A 477 33.76 -27.42 -7.74
C LYS A 477 33.41 -28.50 -6.71
N TRP A 478 33.14 -29.73 -7.14
CA TRP A 478 32.77 -30.84 -6.25
C TRP A 478 31.52 -30.56 -5.39
N ARG A 479 30.64 -29.66 -5.86
CA ARG A 479 29.39 -29.36 -5.16
C ARG A 479 28.38 -30.47 -5.37
N VAL A 480 27.61 -30.76 -4.34
CA VAL A 480 26.76 -31.96 -4.27
C VAL A 480 25.29 -31.72 -4.66
N ASP A 481 24.87 -30.47 -4.88
CA ASP A 481 23.48 -30.12 -5.21
C ASP A 481 23.43 -28.87 -6.13
N ALA A 482 22.23 -28.48 -6.56
CA ALA A 482 21.98 -27.30 -7.37
C ALA A 482 22.25 -26.00 -6.59
N GLU A 483 22.89 -25.04 -7.26
CA GLU A 483 23.31 -23.76 -6.67
C GLU A 483 22.34 -22.60 -6.99
N ALA A 484 21.64 -22.71 -8.11
CA ALA A 484 20.66 -21.74 -8.54
C ALA A 484 19.58 -22.40 -9.39
N GLN A 485 18.48 -21.69 -9.59
CA GLN A 485 17.45 -22.02 -10.57
C GLN A 485 17.33 -20.89 -11.57
N VAL A 486 17.28 -21.22 -12.85
CA VAL A 486 17.02 -20.27 -13.93
C VAL A 486 15.62 -20.48 -14.47
N PHE A 487 14.89 -19.38 -14.65
CA PHE A 487 13.58 -19.31 -15.27
C PHE A 487 13.71 -18.53 -16.57
N ARG A 488 13.21 -19.06 -17.68
CA ARG A 488 13.43 -18.49 -19.01
C ARG A 488 12.13 -18.01 -19.65
N GLN A 489 12.27 -16.99 -20.49
CA GLN A 489 11.14 -16.39 -21.24
C GLN A 489 9.97 -15.98 -20.35
N LEU A 490 10.27 -15.47 -19.16
CA LEU A 490 9.27 -14.95 -18.24
C LEU A 490 8.66 -13.67 -18.81
N PRO A 491 7.33 -13.56 -18.95
CA PRO A 491 6.70 -12.31 -19.37
C PRO A 491 6.96 -11.23 -18.33
N LEU A 492 7.46 -10.08 -18.77
CA LEU A 492 7.74 -8.93 -17.93
C LEU A 492 6.60 -7.93 -18.02
N GLN A 493 5.84 -7.83 -16.94
CA GLN A 493 4.77 -6.85 -16.76
C GLN A 493 5.26 -5.65 -15.95
N ASP A 494 4.54 -4.54 -16.04
CA ASP A 494 4.68 -3.35 -15.19
C ASP A 494 3.90 -3.48 -13.85
N TYR A 495 3.57 -4.72 -13.49
CA TYR A 495 2.99 -5.17 -12.22
C TYR A 495 3.50 -6.58 -11.86
N PRO A 496 3.38 -7.02 -10.59
CA PRO A 496 3.95 -8.28 -10.13
C PRO A 496 3.34 -9.50 -10.81
N MET A 497 4.21 -10.35 -11.37
CA MET A 497 3.92 -11.74 -11.71
C MET A 497 4.57 -12.64 -10.64
N LEU A 498 3.92 -13.74 -10.27
CA LEU A 498 4.35 -14.57 -9.15
C LEU A 498 4.74 -15.98 -9.61
N ILE A 499 5.94 -16.43 -9.25
CA ILE A 499 6.37 -17.83 -9.37
C ILE A 499 6.11 -18.52 -8.04
N MET A 500 5.33 -19.60 -8.08
CA MET A 500 4.92 -20.38 -6.91
C MET A 500 5.00 -21.88 -7.21
N GLU A 501 5.06 -22.70 -6.16
CA GLU A 501 5.02 -24.16 -6.30
C GLU A 501 3.60 -24.62 -6.66
N LYS A 502 3.45 -25.44 -7.71
CA LYS A 502 2.16 -25.88 -8.24
C LYS A 502 1.27 -26.52 -7.19
N SER A 503 1.86 -27.39 -6.36
CA SER A 503 1.14 -28.13 -5.30
C SER A 503 0.50 -27.21 -4.23
N ASN A 504 0.89 -25.94 -4.17
CA ASN A 504 0.34 -24.98 -3.21
C ASN A 504 -0.81 -24.13 -3.79
N VAL A 505 -1.01 -24.12 -5.12
CA VAL A 505 -1.94 -23.18 -5.79
C VAL A 505 -2.89 -23.82 -6.81
N VAL A 506 -2.63 -25.05 -7.27
CA VAL A 506 -3.49 -25.80 -8.21
C VAL A 506 -4.31 -26.87 -7.52
#